data_AF-A0A0G2DRW6-F1
#
_entry.id   AF-A0A0G2DRW6-F1
#
_cell.length_a   1.000
_cell.length_b   1.000
_cell.length_c   1.000
_cell.angle_alpha   90.00
_cell.angle_beta   90.00
_cell.angle_gamma   90.00
#
_symmetry.space_group_name_H-M   'P 1'
#
loop_
_entity.id
_entity.type
_entity.pdbx_description
1 polymer ?
#
loop_
_entity_poly.entity_id
_entity_poly.type
_entity_poly.pdbx_seq_one_letter_code
_entity_poly.pdbx_strand_id
1 'polypeptide(L)'
;MAMGAISTEEEYWRAKLLGQARTEAESVRYHVNVKAVQVALLMAHYEFATGHPNLAYLSLGSAVTKAFAAGIHKAGRGSDRPEVSRTMWNLFCNESISCLMLGRPYLLSRDIITVPLPETPSFVASLVRLCMTIRHTHQLYFDDKTSTISNMVDSANEILRELQAFSASVKEDIGVHIGASTCPASGEKLAWHVVTNYLYFYTQILAFRPLLLLHIELHRGPDAANHPHTTTTPALLHARSHAIEAARSIIAFAETLLSTPSAPNIQARNHPPPHPTPSPHALTPSVCQGLCNHGYFLESACFVLVLAAATHDRGGTPASDRGMAAAKKSHVQHVARGLAALRGLVQREPIPSVVAALERMLGKLAECAGNVQGNRQSATPAAAPAEQGDAVVVDLQADGPTAEAAATTTLQMGGDGDVEMLPDDVLGEQGGGGVWEGGDQGVLAAGQDGGRGGVLEDFELPNMDWGIDFSLLDVEEFVSVMGIQPGLNTFH
;
A
#
# COMPACT_ATOMS: atom_id res chain seq x y z
N MET A 1 -17.19 0.57 -22.45
CA MET A 1 -17.26 2.03 -22.71
C MET A 1 -16.98 2.84 -21.45
N ALA A 2 -17.71 2.64 -20.34
CA ALA A 2 -17.48 3.36 -19.07
C ALA A 2 -16.02 3.31 -18.59
N MET A 3 -15.40 2.12 -18.51
CA MET A 3 -13.98 1.95 -18.15
C MET A 3 -13.01 2.79 -19.01
N GLY A 4 -13.26 2.87 -20.32
CA GLY A 4 -12.41 3.66 -21.23
C GLY A 4 -12.60 5.17 -21.05
N ALA A 5 -13.77 5.61 -20.60
CA ALA A 5 -14.06 7.01 -20.30
C ALA A 5 -13.44 7.50 -18.98
N ILE A 6 -12.95 6.60 -18.11
CA ILE A 6 -12.26 6.99 -16.86
C ILE A 6 -11.01 7.80 -17.19
N SER A 7 -10.24 7.33 -18.17
CA SER A 7 -8.97 7.95 -18.60
C SER A 7 -9.15 9.14 -19.53
N THR A 8 -10.38 9.56 -19.86
CA THR A 8 -10.62 10.76 -20.68
C THR A 8 -10.84 11.99 -19.81
N GLU A 9 -10.68 13.17 -20.39
CA GLU A 9 -11.01 14.45 -19.74
C GLU A 9 -12.52 14.78 -19.81
N GLU A 10 -13.28 13.99 -20.56
CA GLU A 10 -14.71 14.17 -20.84
C GLU A 10 -15.59 13.76 -19.64
N GLU A 11 -15.69 14.64 -18.63
CA GLU A 11 -16.45 14.40 -17.39
C GLU A 11 -17.91 14.02 -17.65
N TYR A 12 -18.58 14.75 -18.54
CA TYR A 12 -19.99 14.54 -18.86
C TYR A 12 -20.25 13.11 -19.37
N TRP A 13 -19.46 12.66 -20.35
CA TRP A 13 -19.62 11.33 -20.93
C TRP A 13 -19.22 10.24 -19.95
N ARG A 14 -18.22 10.48 -19.11
CA ARG A 14 -17.85 9.55 -18.04
C ARG A 14 -19.02 9.36 -17.07
N ALA A 15 -19.59 10.45 -16.54
CA ALA A 15 -20.71 10.40 -15.62
C ALA A 15 -21.95 9.72 -16.23
N LYS A 16 -22.24 10.01 -17.51
CA LYS A 16 -23.38 9.40 -18.22
C LYS A 16 -23.19 7.91 -18.47
N LEU A 17 -22.03 7.50 -18.99
CA LEU A 17 -21.71 6.09 -19.23
C LEU A 17 -21.63 5.31 -17.92
N LEU A 18 -21.18 5.97 -16.84
CA LEU A 18 -21.19 5.43 -15.48
C LEU A 18 -22.61 5.15 -15.01
N GLY A 19 -23.47 6.17 -15.01
CA GLY A 19 -24.86 6.01 -14.57
C GLY A 19 -25.55 4.89 -15.33
N GLN A 20 -25.32 4.81 -16.64
CA GLN A 20 -25.86 3.74 -17.47
C GLN A 20 -25.29 2.36 -17.09
N ALA A 21 -23.98 2.22 -16.90
CA ALA A 21 -23.36 0.96 -16.51
C ALA A 21 -23.87 0.44 -15.15
N ARG A 22 -24.07 1.32 -14.16
CA ARG A 22 -24.66 0.97 -12.86
C ARG A 22 -26.11 0.49 -13.01
N THR A 23 -26.93 1.21 -13.79
CA THR A 23 -28.32 0.81 -14.06
C THR A 23 -28.42 -0.53 -14.78
N GLU A 24 -27.54 -0.77 -15.78
CA GLU A 24 -27.50 -2.05 -16.49
C GLU A 24 -26.98 -3.19 -15.61
N ALA A 25 -25.96 -2.93 -14.77
CA ALA A 25 -25.47 -3.90 -13.80
C ALA A 25 -26.55 -4.31 -12.79
N GLU A 26 -27.41 -3.36 -12.41
CA GLU A 26 -28.55 -3.60 -11.54
C GLU A 26 -29.57 -4.55 -12.16
N SER A 27 -29.84 -4.39 -13.46
CA SER A 27 -30.78 -5.26 -14.20
C SER A 27 -30.34 -6.73 -14.22
N VAL A 28 -29.05 -7.02 -14.07
CA VAL A 28 -28.48 -8.37 -14.04
C VAL A 28 -28.08 -8.84 -12.65
N ARG A 29 -28.45 -8.09 -11.58
CA ARG A 29 -28.06 -8.36 -10.20
C ARG A 29 -28.33 -9.80 -9.76
N TYR A 30 -29.51 -10.32 -10.11
CA TYR A 30 -30.00 -11.66 -9.74
C TYR A 30 -29.66 -12.75 -10.76
N HIS A 31 -28.99 -12.43 -11.86
CA HIS A 31 -28.56 -13.42 -12.83
C HIS A 31 -27.38 -14.24 -12.29
N VAL A 32 -27.43 -15.56 -12.49
CA VAL A 32 -26.38 -16.49 -12.11
C VAL A 32 -25.86 -17.21 -13.35
N ASN A 33 -24.92 -16.56 -14.04
CA ASN A 33 -24.24 -17.10 -15.20
C ASN A 33 -22.87 -16.42 -15.39
N VAL A 34 -22.07 -16.90 -16.34
CA VAL A 34 -20.73 -16.38 -16.63
C VAL A 34 -20.75 -14.88 -16.95
N LYS A 35 -21.77 -14.39 -17.66
CA LYS A 35 -21.89 -12.96 -18.01
C LYS A 35 -22.15 -12.09 -16.78
N ALA A 36 -22.99 -12.56 -15.86
CA ALA A 36 -23.24 -11.84 -14.60
C ALA A 36 -21.98 -11.76 -13.73
N VAL A 37 -21.14 -12.80 -13.73
CA VAL A 37 -19.81 -12.77 -13.08
C VAL A 37 -18.90 -11.74 -13.76
N GLN A 38 -18.84 -11.74 -15.10
CA GLN A 38 -18.05 -10.77 -15.87
C GLN A 38 -18.49 -9.33 -15.61
N VAL A 39 -19.80 -9.06 -15.55
CA VAL A 39 -20.35 -7.73 -15.24
C VAL A 39 -19.98 -7.31 -13.83
N ALA A 40 -20.18 -8.16 -12.82
CA ALA A 40 -19.81 -7.85 -11.43
C ALA A 40 -18.30 -7.58 -11.28
N LEU A 41 -17.47 -8.36 -11.98
CA LEU A 41 -16.02 -8.15 -12.00
C LEU A 41 -15.64 -6.80 -12.65
N LEU A 42 -16.26 -6.45 -13.78
CA LEU A 42 -16.05 -5.15 -14.43
C LEU A 42 -16.50 -3.99 -13.55
N MET A 43 -17.61 -4.15 -12.81
CA MET A 43 -18.04 -3.16 -11.83
C MET A 43 -17.03 -3.02 -10.68
N ALA A 44 -16.43 -4.11 -10.19
CA ALA A 44 -15.39 -4.02 -9.17
C ALA A 44 -14.18 -3.21 -9.64
N HIS A 45 -13.69 -3.47 -10.85
CA HIS A 45 -12.62 -2.67 -11.48
C HIS A 45 -12.99 -1.21 -11.62
N TYR A 46 -14.22 -0.96 -12.03
CA TYR A 46 -14.74 0.37 -12.23
C TYR A 46 -14.79 1.17 -10.93
N GLU A 47 -15.38 0.60 -9.87
CA GLU A 47 -15.48 1.26 -8.57
C GLU A 47 -14.07 1.48 -7.97
N PHE A 48 -13.13 0.55 -8.19
CA PHE A 48 -11.74 0.73 -7.77
C PHE A 48 -11.08 1.91 -8.49
N ALA A 49 -11.18 1.95 -9.82
CA ALA A 49 -10.57 3.01 -10.64
C ALA A 49 -11.17 4.40 -10.41
N THR A 50 -12.37 4.48 -9.83
CA THR A 50 -13.03 5.75 -9.49
C THR A 50 -12.88 6.17 -8.03
N GLY A 51 -12.04 5.48 -7.27
CA GLY A 51 -11.77 5.84 -5.87
C GLY A 51 -12.84 5.40 -4.88
N HIS A 52 -13.64 4.38 -5.22
CA HIS A 52 -14.65 3.78 -4.33
C HIS A 52 -14.22 2.37 -3.86
N PRO A 53 -13.14 2.25 -3.05
CA PRO A 53 -12.56 0.96 -2.68
C PRO A 53 -13.53 0.01 -1.96
N ASN A 54 -14.41 0.55 -1.12
CA ASN A 54 -15.45 -0.21 -0.43
C ASN A 54 -16.46 -0.84 -1.41
N LEU A 55 -16.96 -0.05 -2.36
CA LEU A 55 -17.90 -0.53 -3.39
C LEU A 55 -17.22 -1.51 -4.34
N ALA A 56 -15.94 -1.31 -4.63
CA ALA A 56 -15.13 -2.25 -5.40
C ALA A 56 -15.07 -3.62 -4.71
N TYR A 57 -14.78 -3.65 -3.41
CA TYR A 57 -14.71 -4.87 -2.63
C TYR A 57 -16.08 -5.59 -2.52
N LEU A 58 -17.17 -4.84 -2.34
CA LEU A 58 -18.53 -5.42 -2.35
C LEU A 58 -18.89 -6.01 -3.72
N SER A 59 -18.57 -5.31 -4.80
CA SER A 59 -18.79 -5.77 -6.18
C SER A 59 -17.97 -7.03 -6.48
N LEU A 60 -16.74 -7.09 -5.96
CA LEU A 60 -15.87 -8.26 -6.07
C LEU A 60 -16.47 -9.46 -5.32
N GLY A 61 -16.99 -9.27 -4.10
CA GLY A 61 -17.71 -10.32 -3.37
C GLY A 61 -18.97 -10.80 -4.09
N SER A 62 -19.68 -9.91 -4.76
CA SER A 62 -20.80 -10.25 -5.64
C SER A 62 -20.35 -11.15 -6.81
N ALA A 63 -19.20 -10.85 -7.43
CA ALA A 63 -18.62 -11.65 -8.50
C ALA A 63 -18.22 -13.05 -8.01
N VAL A 64 -17.57 -13.16 -6.85
CA VAL A 64 -17.20 -14.43 -6.20
C VAL A 64 -18.42 -15.28 -5.89
N THR A 65 -19.43 -14.70 -5.26
CA THR A 65 -20.67 -15.41 -4.91
C THR A 65 -21.41 -15.91 -6.15
N LYS A 66 -21.51 -15.09 -7.20
CA LYS A 66 -22.08 -15.49 -8.49
C LYS A 66 -21.28 -16.61 -9.15
N ALA A 67 -19.94 -16.59 -9.04
CA ALA A 67 -19.09 -17.63 -9.60
C ALA A 67 -19.29 -18.99 -8.89
N PHE A 68 -19.51 -18.97 -7.57
CA PHE A 68 -19.87 -20.17 -6.82
C PHE A 68 -21.24 -20.69 -7.19
N ALA A 69 -22.25 -19.82 -7.21
CA ALA A 69 -23.62 -20.19 -7.56
C ALA A 69 -23.73 -20.72 -9.02
N ALA A 70 -22.96 -20.14 -9.94
CA ALA A 70 -22.90 -20.61 -11.33
C ALA A 70 -22.03 -21.87 -11.52
N GLY A 71 -21.32 -22.33 -10.48
CA GLY A 71 -20.47 -23.52 -10.53
C GLY A 71 -19.20 -23.38 -11.37
N ILE A 72 -18.80 -22.17 -11.77
CA ILE A 72 -17.70 -21.96 -12.73
C ILE A 72 -16.31 -22.23 -12.14
N HIS A 73 -16.22 -22.38 -10.81
CA HIS A 73 -15.01 -22.76 -10.07
C HIS A 73 -14.74 -24.28 -10.12
N LYS A 74 -15.71 -25.08 -10.57
CA LYS A 74 -15.59 -26.54 -10.66
C LYS A 74 -15.16 -27.00 -12.05
N ALA A 75 -14.21 -27.94 -12.13
CA ALA A 75 -13.94 -28.67 -13.35
C ALA A 75 -15.11 -29.61 -13.69
N GLY A 76 -15.48 -29.67 -14.98
CA GLY A 76 -16.60 -30.46 -15.50
C GLY A 76 -17.89 -29.66 -15.77
N ARG A 77 -18.82 -30.27 -16.54
CA ARG A 77 -20.12 -29.72 -17.02
C ARG A 77 -20.10 -28.24 -17.46
N GLY A 78 -19.02 -27.81 -18.12
CA GLY A 78 -18.88 -26.45 -18.64
C GLY A 78 -17.47 -25.87 -18.56
N SER A 79 -16.56 -26.45 -17.75
CA SER A 79 -15.17 -25.98 -17.65
C SER A 79 -14.33 -26.21 -18.92
N ASP A 80 -14.76 -27.08 -19.83
CA ASP A 80 -14.16 -27.24 -21.16
C ASP A 80 -14.38 -26.00 -22.04
N ARG A 81 -15.22 -25.05 -21.59
CA ARG A 81 -15.41 -23.78 -22.29
C ARG A 81 -14.27 -22.83 -21.91
N PRO A 82 -13.43 -22.41 -22.87
CA PRO A 82 -12.30 -21.53 -22.59
C PRO A 82 -12.72 -20.19 -21.97
N GLU A 83 -13.95 -19.74 -22.22
CA GLU A 83 -14.52 -18.53 -21.60
C GLU A 83 -14.73 -18.69 -20.09
N VAL A 84 -15.20 -19.86 -19.63
CA VAL A 84 -15.47 -20.13 -18.21
C VAL A 84 -14.17 -20.15 -17.44
N SER A 85 -13.18 -20.91 -17.93
CA SER A 85 -11.84 -20.96 -17.34
C SER A 85 -11.19 -19.59 -17.29
N ARG A 86 -11.22 -18.83 -18.40
CA ARG A 86 -10.69 -17.46 -18.44
C ARG A 86 -11.38 -16.54 -17.45
N THR A 87 -12.71 -16.62 -17.31
CA THR A 87 -13.46 -15.79 -16.36
C THR A 87 -13.08 -16.13 -14.93
N MET A 88 -12.97 -17.42 -14.59
CA MET A 88 -12.60 -17.87 -13.24
C MET A 88 -11.19 -17.42 -12.86
N TRP A 89 -10.21 -17.58 -13.75
CA TRP A 89 -8.83 -17.15 -13.47
C TRP A 89 -8.68 -15.63 -13.45
N ASN A 90 -9.42 -14.89 -14.28
CA ASN A 90 -9.46 -13.43 -14.17
C ASN A 90 -10.10 -12.99 -12.85
N LEU A 91 -11.17 -13.64 -12.41
CA LEU A 91 -11.77 -13.36 -11.10
C LEU A 91 -10.74 -13.60 -9.98
N PHE A 92 -10.05 -14.73 -9.99
CA PHE A 92 -8.99 -15.05 -9.04
C PHE A 92 -7.88 -13.98 -9.01
N CYS A 93 -7.35 -13.60 -10.17
CA CYS A 93 -6.27 -12.61 -10.24
C CYS A 93 -6.72 -11.24 -9.73
N ASN A 94 -7.88 -10.77 -10.19
CA ASN A 94 -8.38 -9.46 -9.80
C ASN A 94 -8.77 -9.40 -8.34
N GLU A 95 -9.34 -10.48 -7.81
CA GLU A 95 -9.60 -10.59 -6.38
C GLU A 95 -8.30 -10.53 -5.58
N SER A 96 -7.28 -11.27 -6.00
CA SER A 96 -5.96 -11.28 -5.34
C SER A 96 -5.32 -9.89 -5.36
N ILE A 97 -5.36 -9.20 -6.50
CA ILE A 97 -4.77 -7.87 -6.68
C ILE A 97 -5.55 -6.82 -5.88
N SER A 98 -6.88 -6.77 -6.01
CA SER A 98 -7.70 -5.80 -5.29
C SER A 98 -7.56 -5.96 -3.78
N CYS A 99 -7.59 -7.19 -3.27
CA CYS A 99 -7.42 -7.44 -1.84
C CYS A 99 -6.03 -7.06 -1.34
N LEU A 100 -4.97 -7.29 -2.13
CA LEU A 100 -3.61 -6.82 -1.81
C LEU A 100 -3.57 -5.29 -1.70
N MET A 101 -4.14 -4.58 -2.68
CA MET A 101 -4.14 -3.12 -2.75
C MET A 101 -5.02 -2.48 -1.67
N LEU A 102 -6.08 -3.17 -1.26
CA LEU A 102 -7.01 -2.72 -0.22
C LEU A 102 -6.64 -3.23 1.18
N GLY A 103 -5.57 -4.02 1.33
CA GLY A 103 -5.23 -4.67 2.59
C GLY A 103 -6.35 -5.54 3.20
N ARG A 104 -7.23 -6.11 2.37
CA ARG A 104 -8.42 -6.87 2.81
C ARG A 104 -8.24 -8.37 2.63
N PRO A 105 -8.87 -9.19 3.49
CA PRO A 105 -8.83 -10.63 3.33
C PRO A 105 -9.45 -11.07 2.01
N TYR A 106 -8.92 -12.15 1.45
CA TYR A 106 -9.48 -12.76 0.26
C TYR A 106 -10.81 -13.47 0.56
N LEU A 107 -11.72 -13.46 -0.41
CA LEU A 107 -13.04 -14.10 -0.38
C LEU A 107 -13.06 -15.48 -1.05
N LEU A 108 -12.15 -15.72 -2.00
CA LEU A 108 -12.10 -16.90 -2.86
C LEU A 108 -10.87 -17.73 -2.51
N SER A 109 -11.01 -18.83 -1.77
CA SER A 109 -9.86 -19.73 -1.54
C SER A 109 -9.35 -20.35 -2.85
N ARG A 110 -8.03 -20.59 -2.93
CA ARG A 110 -7.43 -21.30 -4.06
C ARG A 110 -7.89 -22.76 -4.13
N ASP A 111 -8.08 -23.41 -2.97
CA ASP A 111 -8.29 -24.86 -2.88
C ASP A 111 -9.63 -25.33 -3.43
N ILE A 112 -10.63 -24.42 -3.43
CA ILE A 112 -11.96 -24.70 -3.97
C ILE A 112 -12.02 -24.58 -5.50
N ILE A 113 -11.00 -24.01 -6.14
CA ILE A 113 -10.93 -23.87 -7.60
C ILE A 113 -10.33 -25.16 -8.17
N THR A 114 -11.18 -25.96 -8.82
CA THR A 114 -10.74 -27.20 -9.49
C THR A 114 -10.54 -27.03 -10.99
N VAL A 115 -10.85 -25.85 -11.54
CA VAL A 115 -10.53 -25.49 -12.93
C VAL A 115 -9.02 -25.67 -13.19
N PRO A 116 -8.60 -26.30 -14.31
CA PRO A 116 -7.19 -26.43 -14.65
C PRO A 116 -6.51 -25.07 -14.78
N LEU A 117 -5.22 -25.00 -14.42
CA LEU A 117 -4.41 -23.80 -14.60
C LEU A 117 -4.40 -23.37 -16.08
N PRO A 118 -4.30 -22.05 -16.37
CA PRO A 118 -4.19 -21.58 -17.75
C PRO A 118 -2.94 -22.14 -18.44
N GLU A 119 -3.06 -22.42 -19.74
CA GLU A 119 -1.95 -22.93 -20.55
C GLU A 119 -0.79 -21.92 -20.62
N THR A 120 0.44 -22.44 -20.55
CA THR A 120 1.68 -21.70 -20.75
C THR A 120 2.23 -21.95 -22.17
N PRO A 121 2.76 -20.94 -22.87
CA PRO A 121 2.95 -19.56 -22.42
C PRO A 121 1.70 -18.68 -22.63
N SER A 122 1.28 -17.96 -21.59
CA SER A 122 0.22 -16.93 -21.71
C SER A 122 0.32 -15.87 -20.61
N PHE A 123 -0.13 -14.64 -20.89
CA PHE A 123 -0.17 -13.57 -19.89
C PHE A 123 -1.03 -13.95 -18.69
N VAL A 124 -2.17 -14.62 -18.90
CA VAL A 124 -3.05 -15.05 -17.82
C VAL A 124 -2.36 -16.07 -16.92
N ALA A 125 -1.61 -17.04 -17.49
CA ALA A 125 -0.83 -18.00 -16.70
C ALA A 125 0.23 -17.27 -15.84
N SER A 126 0.96 -16.32 -16.43
CA SER A 126 1.95 -15.51 -15.71
C SER A 126 1.29 -14.67 -14.60
N LEU A 127 0.14 -14.05 -14.86
CA LEU A 127 -0.57 -13.26 -13.87
C LEU A 127 -1.11 -14.12 -12.73
N VAL A 128 -1.63 -15.32 -13.02
CA VAL A 128 -2.05 -16.29 -12.00
C VAL A 128 -0.86 -16.68 -11.12
N ARG A 129 0.31 -16.94 -11.71
CA ARG A 129 1.55 -17.26 -10.97
C ARG A 129 1.93 -16.13 -10.01
N LEU A 130 1.96 -14.88 -10.49
CA LEU A 130 2.21 -13.71 -9.65
C LEU A 130 1.16 -13.56 -8.54
N CYS A 131 -0.12 -13.82 -8.85
CA CYS A 131 -1.19 -13.75 -7.87
C CYS A 131 -1.07 -14.81 -6.77
N MET A 132 -0.46 -15.98 -7.03
CA MET A 132 -0.15 -16.94 -5.94
C MET A 132 0.86 -16.34 -4.96
N THR A 133 1.92 -15.72 -5.46
CA THR A 133 2.94 -15.04 -4.63
C THR A 133 2.35 -13.83 -3.88
N ILE A 134 1.44 -13.08 -4.51
CA ILE A 134 0.66 -12.02 -3.86
C ILE A 134 -0.12 -12.58 -2.66
N ARG A 135 -0.79 -13.73 -2.82
CA ARG A 135 -1.56 -14.36 -1.74
C ARG A 135 -0.67 -14.90 -0.62
N HIS A 136 0.51 -15.41 -0.95
CA HIS A 136 1.53 -15.76 0.05
C HIS A 136 1.99 -14.52 0.84
N THR A 137 2.17 -13.38 0.16
CA THR A 137 2.52 -12.10 0.82
C THR A 137 1.43 -11.66 1.79
N HIS A 138 0.16 -11.83 1.45
CA HIS A 138 -0.93 -11.51 2.36
C HIS A 138 -1.03 -12.47 3.55
N GLN A 139 -0.67 -13.74 3.41
CA GLN A 139 -0.61 -14.67 4.56
C GLN A 139 0.37 -14.18 5.63
N LEU A 140 1.41 -13.42 5.27
CA LEU A 140 2.35 -12.81 6.20
C LEU A 140 1.67 -11.97 7.29
N TYR A 141 0.54 -11.34 6.97
CA TYR A 141 -0.17 -10.39 7.83
C TYR A 141 -1.40 -10.96 8.54
N PHE A 142 -1.88 -12.13 8.11
CA PHE A 142 -3.14 -12.70 8.60
C PHE A 142 -2.99 -14.12 9.17
N ASP A 143 -1.80 -14.74 9.10
CA ASP A 143 -1.52 -16.06 9.67
C ASP A 143 -0.68 -15.91 10.95
N ASP A 144 -1.15 -16.48 12.06
CA ASP A 144 -0.43 -16.49 13.34
C ASP A 144 0.94 -17.19 13.27
N LYS A 145 1.17 -18.00 12.23
CA LYS A 145 2.45 -18.70 12.02
C LYS A 145 3.63 -17.77 11.74
N THR A 146 3.39 -16.52 11.33
CA THR A 146 4.42 -15.49 11.14
C THR A 146 4.64 -14.63 12.38
N SER A 147 4.13 -15.06 13.54
CA SER A 147 4.26 -14.38 14.85
C SER A 147 5.70 -14.13 15.30
N THR A 148 6.68 -14.87 14.80
CA THR A 148 8.10 -14.60 15.12
C THR A 148 8.80 -13.84 14.00
N ILE A 149 9.71 -12.93 14.38
CA ILE A 149 10.52 -12.15 13.43
C ILE A 149 11.34 -13.06 12.52
N SER A 150 11.86 -14.20 13.03
CA SER A 150 12.60 -15.16 12.19
C SER A 150 11.71 -15.72 11.09
N ASN A 151 10.50 -16.21 11.44
CA ASN A 151 9.56 -16.74 10.46
C ASN A 151 9.17 -15.66 9.43
N MET A 152 8.98 -14.42 9.88
CA MET A 152 8.65 -13.29 9.00
C MET A 152 9.78 -12.98 8.00
N VAL A 153 11.04 -13.00 8.46
CA VAL A 153 12.23 -12.84 7.59
C VAL A 153 12.30 -13.99 6.58
N ASP A 154 12.11 -15.23 7.03
CA ASP A 154 12.16 -16.40 6.16
C ASP A 154 11.05 -16.36 5.10
N SER A 155 9.81 -16.05 5.50
CA SER A 155 8.68 -15.85 4.58
C SER A 155 8.92 -14.73 3.59
N ALA A 156 9.43 -13.57 4.02
CA ALA A 156 9.72 -12.45 3.12
C ALA A 156 10.80 -12.80 2.08
N ASN A 157 11.85 -13.53 2.48
CA ASN A 157 12.88 -14.01 1.58
C ASN A 157 12.35 -15.08 0.60
N GLU A 158 11.45 -15.94 1.06
CA GLU A 158 10.80 -16.91 0.18
C GLU A 158 9.94 -16.23 -0.88
N ILE A 159 9.15 -15.22 -0.50
CA ILE A 159 8.39 -14.39 -1.44
C ILE A 159 9.31 -13.71 -2.44
N LEU A 160 10.44 -13.16 -2.01
CA LEU A 160 11.42 -12.55 -2.91
C LEU A 160 11.98 -13.57 -3.93
N ARG A 161 12.24 -14.79 -3.49
CA ARG A 161 12.72 -15.89 -4.35
C ARG A 161 11.67 -16.30 -5.37
N GLU A 162 10.40 -16.38 -4.97
CA GLU A 162 9.27 -16.61 -5.88
C GLU A 162 9.14 -15.49 -6.92
N LEU A 163 9.26 -14.22 -6.48
CA LEU A 163 9.24 -13.07 -7.39
C LEU A 163 10.39 -13.16 -8.40
N GLN A 164 11.62 -13.43 -7.96
CA GLN A 164 12.77 -13.59 -8.87
C GLN A 164 12.56 -14.72 -9.89
N ALA A 165 12.03 -15.86 -9.45
CA ALA A 165 11.66 -16.96 -10.35
C ALA A 165 10.56 -16.53 -11.34
N PHE A 166 9.56 -15.80 -10.88
CA PHE A 166 8.54 -15.21 -11.73
C PHE A 166 9.15 -14.27 -12.78
N SER A 167 10.08 -13.38 -12.40
CA SER A 167 10.76 -12.46 -13.33
C SER A 167 11.52 -13.20 -14.43
N ALA A 168 12.13 -14.35 -14.13
CA ALA A 168 12.79 -15.17 -15.15
C ALA A 168 11.75 -15.79 -16.10
N SER A 169 10.68 -16.37 -15.54
CA SER A 169 9.63 -17.02 -16.33
C SER A 169 8.83 -16.07 -17.21
N VAL A 170 8.50 -14.86 -16.74
CA VAL A 170 7.70 -13.89 -17.50
C VAL A 170 8.45 -13.34 -18.72
N LYS A 171 9.79 -13.26 -18.63
CA LYS A 171 10.65 -12.94 -19.75
C LYS A 171 10.60 -14.00 -20.83
N GLU A 172 10.63 -15.27 -20.45
CA GLU A 172 10.54 -16.40 -21.38
C GLU A 172 9.13 -16.56 -21.97
N ASP A 173 8.10 -16.51 -21.12
CA ASP A 173 6.71 -16.77 -21.48
C ASP A 173 6.13 -15.68 -22.41
N ILE A 174 6.35 -14.40 -22.09
CA ILE A 174 5.67 -13.28 -22.76
C ILE A 174 6.60 -12.14 -23.20
N GLY A 175 7.92 -12.30 -23.04
CA GLY A 175 8.91 -11.31 -23.47
C GLY A 175 8.98 -10.04 -22.61
N VAL A 176 8.33 -10.03 -21.44
CA VAL A 176 8.31 -8.87 -20.52
C VAL A 176 9.50 -8.95 -19.58
N HIS A 177 10.23 -7.84 -19.43
CA HIS A 177 11.41 -7.76 -18.59
C HIS A 177 11.11 -6.88 -17.37
N ILE A 178 10.98 -7.49 -16.20
CA ILE A 178 10.76 -6.73 -14.95
C ILE A 178 11.97 -5.84 -14.65
N GLY A 179 11.70 -4.60 -14.23
CA GLY A 179 12.72 -3.59 -13.95
C GLY A 179 13.36 -2.95 -15.20
N ALA A 180 13.05 -3.41 -16.41
CA ALA A 180 13.53 -2.76 -17.62
C ALA A 180 12.78 -1.46 -17.91
N SER A 181 13.49 -0.46 -18.45
CA SER A 181 12.87 0.71 -19.08
C SER A 181 11.83 0.28 -20.09
N THR A 182 10.72 1.00 -20.20
CA THR A 182 9.68 0.71 -21.20
C THR A 182 10.29 0.77 -22.60
N CYS A 183 10.43 -0.41 -23.20
CA CYS A 183 10.64 -0.55 -24.63
C CYS A 183 9.50 0.19 -25.38
N PRO A 184 9.64 0.58 -26.66
CA PRO A 184 8.53 1.03 -27.51
C PRO A 184 7.49 -0.09 -27.79
N ALA A 185 7.11 -0.85 -26.76
CA ALA A 185 5.98 -1.74 -26.76
C ALA A 185 4.71 -0.88 -26.85
N SER A 186 3.85 -1.20 -27.81
CA SER A 186 2.55 -0.57 -28.00
C SER A 186 1.43 -1.56 -27.70
N GLY A 187 0.24 -1.05 -27.39
CA GLY A 187 -0.94 -1.85 -27.09
C GLY A 187 -0.80 -2.75 -25.85
N GLU A 188 -1.27 -4.00 -25.97
CA GLU A 188 -1.41 -4.94 -24.85
C GLU A 188 -0.10 -5.29 -24.14
N LYS A 189 1.01 -5.38 -24.89
CA LYS A 189 2.33 -5.69 -24.29
C LYS A 189 2.80 -4.59 -23.33
N LEU A 190 2.48 -3.33 -23.61
CA LEU A 190 2.76 -2.24 -22.67
C LEU A 190 1.93 -2.41 -21.41
N ALA A 191 0.63 -2.72 -21.53
CA ALA A 191 -0.23 -2.96 -20.38
C ALA A 191 0.26 -4.15 -19.54
N TRP A 192 0.68 -5.26 -20.17
CA TRP A 192 1.27 -6.41 -19.48
C TRP A 192 2.53 -6.02 -18.73
N HIS A 193 3.42 -5.25 -19.38
CA HIS A 193 4.64 -4.77 -18.75
C HIS A 193 4.33 -3.87 -17.55
N VAL A 194 3.43 -2.90 -17.71
CA VAL A 194 3.00 -1.99 -16.63
C VAL A 194 2.44 -2.79 -15.45
N VAL A 195 1.45 -3.65 -15.68
CA VAL A 195 0.79 -4.40 -14.62
C VAL A 195 1.76 -5.30 -13.88
N THR A 196 2.58 -6.09 -14.60
CA THR A 196 3.51 -7.03 -13.96
C THR A 196 4.64 -6.32 -13.22
N ASN A 197 5.15 -5.21 -13.74
CA ASN A 197 6.26 -4.47 -13.14
C ASN A 197 5.82 -3.79 -11.83
N TYR A 198 4.66 -3.12 -11.82
CA TYR A 198 4.12 -2.53 -10.59
C TYR A 198 3.75 -3.59 -9.55
N LEU A 199 3.00 -4.62 -9.94
CA LEU A 199 2.60 -5.67 -8.99
C LEU A 199 3.81 -6.40 -8.41
N TYR A 200 4.86 -6.65 -9.21
CA TYR A 200 6.10 -7.26 -8.74
C TYR A 200 6.74 -6.45 -7.61
N PHE A 201 7.06 -5.17 -7.87
CA PHE A 201 7.78 -4.36 -6.91
C PHE A 201 6.91 -3.97 -5.72
N TYR A 202 5.61 -3.82 -5.94
CA TYR A 202 4.67 -3.57 -4.86
C TYR A 202 4.55 -4.77 -3.92
N THR A 203 4.46 -6.00 -4.46
CA THR A 203 4.50 -7.24 -3.65
C THR A 203 5.80 -7.33 -2.86
N GLN A 204 6.93 -6.98 -3.47
CA GLN A 204 8.22 -6.93 -2.77
C GLN A 204 8.23 -5.90 -1.63
N ILE A 205 7.69 -4.70 -1.84
CA ILE A 205 7.55 -3.69 -0.76
C ILE A 205 6.73 -4.27 0.39
N LEU A 206 5.59 -4.89 0.10
CA LEU A 206 4.70 -5.45 1.12
C LEU A 206 5.32 -6.61 1.88
N ALA A 207 6.10 -7.47 1.23
CA ALA A 207 6.79 -8.58 1.91
C ALA A 207 7.80 -8.09 2.96
N PHE A 208 8.50 -6.99 2.69
CA PHE A 208 9.54 -6.46 3.59
C PHE A 208 9.07 -5.30 4.48
N ARG A 209 7.85 -4.77 4.29
CA ARG A 209 7.31 -3.65 5.06
C ARG A 209 7.29 -3.91 6.58
N PRO A 210 6.82 -5.06 7.10
CA PRO A 210 6.75 -5.26 8.55
C PRO A 210 8.13 -5.20 9.19
N LEU A 211 9.13 -5.74 8.51
CA LEU A 211 10.53 -5.72 8.94
C LEU A 211 11.13 -4.31 8.91
N LEU A 212 10.73 -3.48 7.93
CA LEU A 212 11.11 -2.06 7.88
C LEU A 212 10.50 -1.27 9.04
N LEU A 213 9.22 -1.49 9.33
CA LEU A 213 8.52 -0.82 10.44
C LEU A 213 9.07 -1.25 11.80
N LEU A 214 9.33 -2.55 11.98
CA LEU A 214 10.02 -3.07 13.15
C LEU A 214 11.42 -2.46 13.32
N HIS A 215 12.17 -2.32 12.23
CA HIS A 215 13.48 -1.67 12.27
C HIS A 215 13.36 -0.23 12.76
N ILE A 216 12.36 0.54 12.29
CA ILE A 216 12.12 1.91 12.76
C ILE A 216 11.78 1.93 14.25
N GLU A 217 10.91 1.03 14.69
CA GLU A 217 10.43 0.96 16.07
C GLU A 217 11.56 0.59 17.05
N LEU A 218 12.42 -0.35 16.68
CA LEU A 218 13.61 -0.69 17.48
C LEU A 218 14.59 0.49 17.61
N HIS A 219 14.59 1.43 16.65
CA HIS A 219 15.39 2.66 16.71
C HIS A 219 14.65 3.82 17.40
N ARG A 220 13.42 3.60 17.92
CA ARG A 220 12.62 4.58 18.68
C ARG A 220 12.80 4.45 20.20
N GLY A 221 13.09 3.26 20.72
CA GLY A 221 13.13 3.00 22.17
C GLY A 221 14.25 3.74 22.92
N PRO A 222 14.04 4.08 24.23
CA PRO A 222 15.04 4.76 25.08
C PRO A 222 16.36 3.99 25.24
N ASP A 223 16.34 2.68 25.00
CA ASP A 223 17.53 1.81 25.04
C ASP A 223 18.47 1.98 23.84
N ALA A 224 18.04 2.67 22.76
CA ALA A 224 18.91 2.98 21.62
C ALA A 224 20.10 3.87 22.03
N ALA A 225 19.95 4.70 23.06
CA ALA A 225 21.02 5.56 23.60
C ALA A 225 22.03 4.78 24.48
N ASN A 226 21.61 3.71 25.13
CA ASN A 226 22.45 2.92 26.03
C ASN A 226 23.18 1.77 25.32
N HIS A 227 22.71 1.37 24.13
CA HIS A 227 23.23 0.23 23.38
C HIS A 227 23.28 0.49 21.86
N PRO A 228 24.19 1.35 21.38
CA PRO A 228 24.25 1.79 19.98
C PRO A 228 24.65 0.70 18.96
N HIS A 229 24.96 -0.53 19.39
CA HIS A 229 25.54 -1.58 18.54
C HIS A 229 24.88 -2.96 18.64
N THR A 230 23.83 -3.16 19.46
CA THR A 230 23.43 -4.52 19.85
C THR A 230 22.20 -5.10 19.17
N THR A 231 21.44 -4.39 18.32
CA THR A 231 20.17 -4.96 17.84
C THR A 231 19.77 -4.63 16.40
N THR A 232 20.73 -4.31 15.53
CA THR A 232 20.44 -4.27 14.08
C THR A 232 20.81 -5.62 13.47
N THR A 233 19.88 -6.58 13.53
CA THR A 233 20.05 -7.89 12.88
C THR A 233 20.33 -7.67 11.38
N PRO A 234 21.34 -8.31 10.78
CA PRO A 234 21.67 -8.15 9.36
C PRO A 234 20.47 -8.42 8.44
N ALA A 235 19.54 -9.27 8.86
CA ALA A 235 18.26 -9.52 8.20
C ALA A 235 17.40 -8.25 8.03
N LEU A 236 17.32 -7.38 9.04
CA LEU A 236 16.52 -6.14 8.99
C LEU A 236 17.14 -5.12 8.04
N LEU A 237 18.49 -5.07 7.97
CA LEU A 237 19.18 -4.22 7.00
C LEU A 237 18.96 -4.70 5.57
N HIS A 238 19.05 -6.01 5.33
CA HIS A 238 18.75 -6.58 4.02
C HIS A 238 17.29 -6.34 3.62
N ALA A 239 16.34 -6.55 4.53
CA ALA A 239 14.92 -6.27 4.30
C ALA A 239 14.67 -4.81 3.89
N ARG A 240 15.29 -3.87 4.62
CA ARG A 240 15.26 -2.45 4.29
C ARG A 240 15.83 -2.17 2.90
N SER A 241 16.97 -2.74 2.55
CA SER A 241 17.56 -2.60 1.21
C SER A 241 16.63 -3.11 0.11
N HIS A 242 15.95 -4.24 0.31
CA HIS A 242 15.00 -4.78 -0.65
C HIS A 242 13.77 -3.88 -0.85
N ALA A 243 13.22 -3.30 0.22
CA ALA A 243 12.09 -2.37 0.13
C ALA A 243 12.49 -1.07 -0.58
N ILE A 244 13.67 -0.51 -0.26
CA ILE A 244 14.19 0.71 -0.89
C ILE A 244 14.42 0.49 -2.39
N GLU A 245 15.00 -0.64 -2.78
CA GLU A 245 15.30 -0.92 -4.19
C GLU A 245 14.02 -1.11 -5.01
N ALA A 246 13.02 -1.77 -4.44
CA ALA A 246 11.70 -1.88 -5.05
C ALA A 246 11.04 -0.51 -5.23
N ALA A 247 11.09 0.36 -4.21
CA ALA A 247 10.55 1.71 -4.28
C ALA A 247 11.24 2.57 -5.34
N ARG A 248 12.58 2.50 -5.44
CA ARG A 248 13.33 3.19 -6.51
C ARG A 248 12.94 2.68 -7.89
N SER A 249 12.77 1.36 -8.03
CA SER A 249 12.38 0.74 -9.29
C SER A 249 11.00 1.20 -9.76
N ILE A 250 10.02 1.32 -8.84
CA ILE A 250 8.69 1.87 -9.13
C ILE A 250 8.79 3.31 -9.67
N ILE A 251 9.55 4.17 -8.99
CA ILE A 251 9.70 5.58 -9.39
C ILE A 251 10.40 5.70 -10.74
N ALA A 252 11.51 4.99 -10.94
CA ALA A 252 12.26 5.00 -12.21
C ALA A 252 11.40 4.49 -13.38
N PHE A 253 10.59 3.46 -13.14
CA PHE A 253 9.67 2.93 -14.13
C PHE A 253 8.56 3.94 -14.49
N ALA A 254 7.95 4.57 -13.48
CA ALA A 254 6.95 5.61 -13.68
C ALA A 254 7.48 6.83 -14.46
N GLU A 255 8.68 7.30 -14.13
CA GLU A 255 9.31 8.39 -14.88
C GLU A 255 9.54 8.03 -16.34
N THR A 256 9.97 6.80 -16.61
CA THR A 256 10.17 6.33 -17.99
C THR A 256 8.84 6.34 -18.75
N LEU A 257 7.77 5.84 -18.13
CA LEU A 257 6.43 5.82 -18.71
C LEU A 257 5.85 7.22 -18.98
N LEU A 258 6.14 8.19 -18.11
CA LEU A 258 5.64 9.56 -18.24
C LEU A 258 6.53 10.43 -19.14
N SER A 259 7.82 10.09 -19.27
CA SER A 259 8.79 10.83 -20.08
C SER A 259 8.83 10.38 -21.54
N THR A 260 8.17 9.28 -21.92
CA THR A 260 8.09 8.88 -23.33
C THR A 260 7.47 10.00 -24.16
N PRO A 261 8.22 10.61 -25.11
CA PRO A 261 7.73 11.75 -25.85
C PRO A 261 6.53 11.34 -26.70
N SER A 262 5.46 12.13 -26.63
CA SER A 262 4.44 12.15 -27.68
C SER A 262 5.17 12.37 -29.00
N ALA A 263 4.87 11.55 -30.01
CA ALA A 263 5.47 11.70 -31.33
C ALA A 263 5.42 13.18 -31.76
N PRO A 264 6.53 13.75 -32.29
CA PRO A 264 6.56 15.16 -32.62
C PRO A 264 5.47 15.46 -33.64
N ASN A 265 4.69 16.49 -33.32
CA ASN A 265 3.68 17.08 -34.17
C ASN A 265 4.32 17.40 -35.54
N ILE A 266 4.01 16.62 -36.57
CA ILE A 266 4.42 16.91 -37.95
C ILE A 266 3.56 18.07 -38.44
N GLN A 267 3.90 19.28 -38.00
CA GLN A 267 3.49 20.54 -38.64
C GLN A 267 4.74 21.38 -38.87
N ALA A 268 5.52 21.02 -39.87
CA ALA A 268 6.35 21.93 -40.67
C ALA A 268 7.10 21.16 -41.78
N ARG A 269 6.39 20.69 -42.81
CA ARG A 269 7.03 20.53 -44.13
C ARG A 269 5.99 20.60 -45.24
N ASN A 270 5.95 21.73 -45.91
CA ASN A 270 5.22 21.94 -47.16
C ASN A 270 5.81 21.04 -48.25
N HIS A 271 5.37 19.77 -48.36
CA HIS A 271 5.45 18.96 -49.58
C HIS A 271 4.57 17.70 -49.40
N PRO A 272 3.75 17.32 -50.39
CA PRO A 272 2.94 16.10 -50.32
C PRO A 272 3.70 14.90 -50.92
N PRO A 273 3.94 13.83 -50.14
CA PRO A 273 4.05 12.48 -50.69
C PRO A 273 3.01 11.54 -50.02
N PRO A 274 2.83 10.29 -50.52
CA PRO A 274 1.54 9.61 -50.49
C PRO A 274 1.21 9.02 -49.11
N HIS A 275 -0.08 9.01 -48.81
CA HIS A 275 -0.77 8.39 -47.68
C HIS A 275 0.09 7.55 -46.71
N PRO A 276 0.35 8.06 -45.49
CA PRO A 276 0.65 7.20 -44.36
C PRO A 276 -0.67 6.66 -43.80
N THR A 277 -0.81 5.34 -43.78
CA THR A 277 -1.82 4.67 -42.97
C THR A 277 -1.49 4.92 -41.50
N PRO A 278 -2.41 5.48 -40.69
CA PRO A 278 -2.16 5.63 -39.25
C PRO A 278 -2.19 4.25 -38.60
N SER A 279 -1.09 3.86 -37.95
CA SER A 279 -1.08 2.72 -37.02
C SER A 279 -1.88 3.11 -35.77
N PRO A 280 -3.00 2.44 -35.44
CA PRO A 280 -3.94 2.91 -34.42
C PRO A 280 -3.65 2.45 -32.98
N HIS A 281 -2.41 2.07 -32.63
CA HIS A 281 -2.15 1.33 -31.38
C HIS A 281 -1.04 1.86 -30.46
N ALA A 282 -0.41 3.01 -30.77
CA ALA A 282 0.51 3.63 -29.81
C ALA A 282 -0.30 4.35 -28.72
N LEU A 283 -0.24 3.86 -27.48
CA LEU A 283 -0.77 4.56 -26.32
C LEU A 283 -0.03 5.90 -26.21
N THR A 284 -0.77 7.00 -26.33
CA THR A 284 -0.22 8.34 -26.15
C THR A 284 0.12 8.57 -24.68
N PRO A 285 1.08 9.46 -24.35
CA PRO A 285 1.42 9.81 -22.97
C PRO A 285 0.19 10.19 -22.13
N SER A 286 -0.85 10.76 -22.75
CA SER A 286 -2.13 11.08 -22.12
C SER A 286 -2.88 9.87 -21.54
N VAL A 287 -2.72 8.66 -22.10
CA VAL A 287 -3.37 7.46 -21.56
C VAL A 287 -2.62 6.94 -20.33
N CYS A 288 -1.28 7.02 -20.33
CA CYS A 288 -0.47 6.67 -19.16
C CYS A 288 -0.74 7.62 -17.98
N GLN A 289 -1.01 8.89 -18.24
CA GLN A 289 -1.41 9.86 -17.20
C GLN A 289 -2.77 9.55 -16.57
N GLY A 290 -3.67 8.89 -17.33
CA GLY A 290 -5.02 8.52 -16.91
C GLY A 290 -5.15 7.13 -16.29
N LEU A 291 -4.04 6.43 -16.05
CA LEU A 291 -4.03 5.16 -15.32
C LEU A 291 -4.03 5.47 -13.81
N CYS A 292 -5.24 5.54 -13.23
CA CYS A 292 -5.50 5.92 -11.84
C CYS A 292 -4.65 5.14 -10.81
N ASN A 293 -4.24 3.92 -11.14
CA ASN A 293 -3.48 3.06 -10.23
C ASN A 293 -2.01 3.48 -10.06
N HIS A 294 -1.46 4.34 -10.93
CA HIS A 294 -0.07 4.81 -10.78
C HIS A 294 0.16 5.58 -9.48
N GLY A 295 -0.83 6.38 -9.07
CA GLY A 295 -0.75 7.18 -7.85
C GLY A 295 -0.44 6.33 -6.65
N TYR A 296 -1.20 5.24 -6.50
CA TYR A 296 -1.06 4.30 -5.39
C TYR A 296 0.33 3.67 -5.28
N PHE A 297 0.91 3.22 -6.40
CA PHE A 297 2.25 2.61 -6.38
C PHE A 297 3.33 3.65 -6.07
N LEU A 298 3.22 4.85 -6.65
CA LEU A 298 4.15 5.96 -6.42
C LEU A 298 4.10 6.46 -4.98
N GLU A 299 2.91 6.57 -4.41
CA GLU A 299 2.67 6.91 -3.01
C GLU A 299 3.38 5.93 -2.08
N SER A 300 3.14 4.62 -2.26
CA SER A 300 3.77 3.57 -1.46
C SER A 300 5.31 3.61 -1.57
N ALA A 301 5.84 3.80 -2.79
CA ALA A 301 7.28 3.92 -3.01
C ALA A 301 7.90 5.17 -2.35
N CYS A 302 7.25 6.33 -2.49
CA CYS A 302 7.68 7.56 -1.85
C CYS A 302 7.68 7.42 -0.33
N PHE A 303 6.64 6.82 0.25
CA PHE A 303 6.56 6.60 1.69
C PHE A 303 7.69 5.72 2.21
N VAL A 304 7.99 4.59 1.56
CA VAL A 304 9.13 3.73 1.93
C VAL A 304 10.45 4.51 1.94
N LEU A 305 10.65 5.39 0.95
CA LEU A 305 11.86 6.21 0.86
C LEU A 305 11.92 7.32 1.93
N VAL A 306 10.77 7.88 2.31
CA VAL A 306 10.67 8.82 3.44
C VAL A 306 11.04 8.13 4.75
N LEU A 307 10.49 6.93 5.00
CA LEU A 307 10.86 6.11 6.16
C LEU A 307 12.35 5.74 6.17
N ALA A 308 12.89 5.37 5.02
CA ALA A 308 14.32 5.08 4.87
C ALA A 308 15.20 6.32 5.11
N ALA A 309 14.75 7.51 4.73
CA ALA A 309 15.46 8.76 4.99
C ALA A 309 15.45 9.14 6.48
N ALA A 310 14.33 8.91 7.18
CA ALA A 310 14.19 9.19 8.61
C ALA A 310 15.11 8.31 9.49
N THR A 311 15.25 7.03 9.13
CA THR A 311 16.10 6.07 9.87
C THR A 311 17.60 6.30 9.71
N HIS A 312 18.02 7.01 8.65
CA HIS A 312 19.40 7.39 8.42
C HIS A 312 19.88 8.60 9.26
N ASP A 313 19.12 9.09 10.25
CA ASP A 313 19.58 10.18 11.13
C ASP A 313 20.09 9.70 12.50
N ARG A 314 19.81 8.45 12.89
CA ARG A 314 19.92 8.02 14.30
C ARG A 314 21.16 7.20 14.69
N GLY A 315 22.05 6.84 13.76
CA GLY A 315 23.14 5.90 14.06
C GLY A 315 24.47 6.23 13.40
N GLY A 316 25.24 7.18 13.94
CA GLY A 316 26.55 7.51 13.35
C GLY A 316 27.56 8.22 14.25
N THR A 317 28.74 7.62 14.35
CA THR A 317 30.00 8.29 14.68
C THR A 317 30.46 9.16 13.49
N PRO A 318 31.30 10.20 13.70
CA PRO A 318 31.60 11.24 12.69
C PRO A 318 32.18 10.76 11.34
N ALA A 319 32.70 9.53 11.25
CA ALA A 319 33.15 8.92 10.00
C ALA A 319 32.01 8.30 9.17
N SER A 320 30.94 7.82 9.84
CA SER A 320 29.72 7.26 9.24
C SER A 320 28.77 8.36 8.72
N ASP A 321 28.83 9.55 9.32
CA ASP A 321 27.94 10.68 9.04
C ASP A 321 27.95 11.11 7.57
N ARG A 322 29.10 11.08 6.89
CA ARG A 322 29.20 11.48 5.47
C ARG A 322 28.46 10.51 4.54
N GLY A 323 28.57 9.20 4.77
CA GLY A 323 27.87 8.20 3.97
C GLY A 323 26.36 8.25 4.20
N MET A 324 25.94 8.49 5.45
CA MET A 324 24.54 8.57 5.84
C MET A 324 23.85 9.82 5.27
N ALA A 325 24.51 10.98 5.33
CA ALA A 325 24.00 12.20 4.72
C ALA A 325 23.85 12.06 3.19
N ALA A 326 24.78 11.37 2.54
CA ALA A 326 24.67 11.08 1.10
C ALA A 326 23.49 10.13 0.79
N ALA A 327 23.28 9.09 1.60
CA ALA A 327 22.15 8.17 1.46
C ALA A 327 20.80 8.89 1.69
N LYS A 328 20.68 9.68 2.76
CA LYS A 328 19.50 10.52 3.04
C LYS A 328 19.20 11.47 1.87
N LYS A 329 20.22 12.17 1.37
CA LYS A 329 20.10 13.04 0.19
C LYS A 329 19.64 12.27 -1.04
N SER A 330 20.16 11.06 -1.26
CA SER A 330 19.74 10.18 -2.35
C SER A 330 18.27 9.79 -2.23
N HIS A 331 17.78 9.41 -1.05
CA HIS A 331 16.36 9.08 -0.85
C HIS A 331 15.46 10.29 -1.12
N VAL A 332 15.80 11.46 -0.57
CA VAL A 332 15.04 12.71 -0.80
C VAL A 332 14.97 13.05 -2.29
N GLN A 333 16.06 12.86 -3.05
CA GLN A 333 16.05 13.05 -4.50
C GLN A 333 15.07 12.10 -5.21
N HIS A 334 14.99 10.83 -4.78
CA HIS A 334 14.02 9.89 -5.34
C HIS A 334 12.58 10.24 -4.97
N VAL A 335 12.31 10.70 -3.74
CA VAL A 335 10.97 11.17 -3.36
C VAL A 335 10.57 12.39 -4.19
N ALA A 336 11.50 13.33 -4.42
CA ALA A 336 11.24 14.49 -5.28
C ALA A 336 10.91 14.09 -6.74
N ARG A 337 11.58 13.04 -7.26
CA ARG A 337 11.27 12.42 -8.56
C ARG A 337 9.88 11.78 -8.58
N GLY A 338 9.54 11.02 -7.53
CA GLY A 338 8.20 10.44 -7.37
C GLY A 338 7.10 11.50 -7.29
N LEU A 339 7.35 12.60 -6.57
CA LEU A 339 6.46 13.77 -6.54
C LEU A 339 6.29 14.42 -7.92
N ALA A 340 7.37 14.56 -8.69
CA ALA A 340 7.29 15.08 -10.05
C ALA A 340 6.44 14.15 -10.94
N ALA A 341 6.59 12.83 -10.80
CA ALA A 341 5.76 11.85 -11.50
C ALA A 341 4.29 11.95 -11.10
N LEU A 342 3.98 12.04 -9.80
CA LEU A 342 2.61 12.23 -9.27
C LEU A 342 1.95 13.51 -9.81
N ARG A 343 2.68 14.63 -9.85
CA ARG A 343 2.20 15.88 -10.45
C ARG A 343 1.97 15.78 -11.96
N GLY A 344 2.64 14.83 -12.63
CA GLY A 344 2.45 14.53 -14.04
C GLY A 344 1.19 13.69 -14.33
N LEU A 345 0.57 13.08 -13.31
CA LEU A 345 -0.68 12.35 -13.47
C LEU A 345 -1.88 13.30 -13.58
N VAL A 346 -3.02 12.75 -14.00
CA VAL A 346 -4.30 13.49 -13.97
C VAL A 346 -4.61 13.88 -12.53
N GLN A 347 -4.71 15.19 -12.27
CA GLN A 347 -4.89 15.76 -10.93
C GLN A 347 -6.35 15.62 -10.46
N ARG A 348 -6.69 14.41 -10.01
CA ARG A 348 -7.96 14.06 -9.36
C ARG A 348 -7.66 13.41 -8.02
N GLU A 349 -8.58 13.53 -7.07
CA GLU A 349 -8.45 12.83 -5.80
C GLU A 349 -8.22 11.32 -6.03
N PRO A 350 -7.31 10.68 -5.26
CA PRO A 350 -6.59 11.23 -4.10
C PRO A 350 -5.24 11.91 -4.43
N ILE A 351 -4.87 12.11 -5.70
CA ILE A 351 -3.51 12.53 -6.10
C ILE A 351 -3.07 13.87 -5.46
N PRO A 352 -3.87 14.96 -5.48
CA PRO A 352 -3.45 16.21 -4.86
C PRO A 352 -3.21 16.07 -3.35
N SER A 353 -4.09 15.34 -2.65
CA SER A 353 -3.97 15.04 -1.22
C SER A 353 -2.68 14.29 -0.90
N VAL A 354 -2.34 13.27 -1.69
CA VAL A 354 -1.10 12.49 -1.56
C VAL A 354 0.14 13.37 -1.80
N VAL A 355 0.13 14.20 -2.85
CA VAL A 355 1.23 15.14 -3.13
C VAL A 355 1.45 16.09 -1.94
N ALA A 356 0.38 16.69 -1.42
CA ALA A 356 0.46 17.61 -0.29
C ALA A 356 0.97 16.94 0.99
N ALA A 357 0.61 15.67 1.23
CA ALA A 357 1.10 14.92 2.38
C ALA A 357 2.59 14.57 2.26
N LEU A 358 3.03 14.08 1.11
CA LEU A 358 4.45 13.78 0.85
C LEU A 358 5.33 15.04 0.94
N GLU A 359 4.85 16.20 0.48
CA GLU A 359 5.53 17.49 0.65
C GLU A 359 5.67 17.87 2.12
N ARG A 360 4.60 17.72 2.91
CA ARG A 360 4.63 17.97 4.37
C ARG A 360 5.64 17.05 5.07
N MET A 361 5.67 15.76 4.72
CA MET A 361 6.63 14.80 5.28
C MET A 361 8.08 15.18 4.92
N LEU A 362 8.34 15.59 3.67
CA LEU A 362 9.66 16.06 3.25
C LEU A 362 10.10 17.36 3.94
N GLY A 363 9.17 18.30 4.14
CA GLY A 363 9.43 19.55 4.86
C GLY A 363 9.91 19.27 6.28
N LYS A 364 9.20 18.41 7.01
CA LYS A 364 9.59 17.99 8.37
C LYS A 364 10.93 17.26 8.42
N LEU A 365 11.23 16.41 7.44
CA LEU A 365 12.56 15.78 7.33
C LEU A 365 13.71 16.80 7.13
N ALA A 366 13.45 17.90 6.42
CA ALA A 366 14.41 18.97 6.20
C ALA A 366 14.62 19.83 7.46
N GLU A 367 13.55 20.16 8.18
CA GLU A 367 13.60 20.89 9.46
C GLU A 367 14.45 20.15 10.51
N CYS A 368 14.25 18.83 10.63
CA CYS A 368 15.07 18.02 11.54
C CYS A 368 16.54 17.99 11.16
N ALA A 369 16.86 18.00 9.86
CA ALA A 369 18.26 18.09 9.42
C ALA A 369 18.89 19.45 9.77
N GLY A 370 18.13 20.55 9.69
CA GLY A 370 18.60 21.90 10.04
C GLY A 370 18.86 22.10 11.53
N ASN A 371 17.98 21.57 12.39
CA ASN A 371 18.09 21.74 13.85
C ASN A 371 19.31 21.03 14.46
N VAL A 372 19.75 19.90 13.89
CA VAL A 372 20.96 19.18 14.34
C VAL A 372 22.23 20.01 14.13
N GLN A 373 22.25 20.89 13.11
CA GLN A 373 23.41 21.70 12.78
C GLN A 373 23.48 22.99 13.61
N GLY A 374 22.34 23.55 14.00
CA GLY A 374 22.25 24.70 14.92
C GLY A 374 22.67 24.36 16.35
N ASN A 375 22.27 23.18 16.85
CA ASN A 375 22.59 22.76 18.23
C ASN A 375 24.06 22.33 18.43
N ARG A 376 24.80 22.03 17.35
CA ARG A 376 26.25 21.75 17.41
C ARG A 376 27.11 23.03 17.46
N GLN A 377 26.59 24.19 17.08
CA GLN A 377 27.35 25.46 17.09
C GLN A 377 27.26 26.22 18.43
N SER A 378 26.33 25.86 19.31
CA SER A 378 26.13 26.49 20.63
C SER A 378 26.94 25.84 21.77
N ALA A 379 27.66 24.75 21.54
CA ALA A 379 28.52 24.12 22.54
C ALA A 379 29.97 24.63 22.44
N THR A 380 30.20 25.89 22.83
CA THR A 380 31.53 26.38 23.22
C THR A 380 31.63 26.31 24.74
N PRO A 381 32.59 25.61 25.35
CA PRO A 381 32.66 25.49 26.79
C PRO A 381 33.17 26.82 27.39
N ALA A 382 32.25 27.61 27.93
CA ALA A 382 32.59 28.73 28.79
C ALA A 382 32.99 28.18 30.18
N ALA A 383 34.17 28.58 30.63
CA ALA A 383 34.78 28.17 31.88
C ALA A 383 33.88 28.51 33.08
N ALA A 384 33.78 27.55 34.01
CA ALA A 384 33.12 27.72 35.30
C ALA A 384 33.87 28.72 36.19
N PRO A 385 33.15 29.37 37.11
CA PRO A 385 33.65 29.55 38.46
C PRO A 385 32.76 28.84 39.49
N ALA A 386 33.43 28.34 40.51
CA ALA A 386 32.88 27.70 41.69
C ALA A 386 32.26 28.71 42.66
N GLU A 387 31.25 28.28 43.43
CA GLU A 387 30.93 28.67 44.83
C GLU A 387 29.78 27.75 45.30
N GLN A 388 29.95 26.89 46.32
CA GLN A 388 29.59 27.16 47.74
C GLN A 388 28.22 27.83 47.86
N GLY A 389 27.13 27.25 48.34
CA GLY A 389 26.89 26.20 49.33
C GLY A 389 25.93 26.79 50.36
N ASP A 390 24.70 26.29 50.50
CA ASP A 390 24.06 26.17 51.83
C ASP A 390 22.76 25.34 51.78
N ALA A 391 22.54 24.62 52.87
CA ALA A 391 21.43 23.72 53.09
C ALA A 391 20.23 24.45 53.71
N VAL A 392 19.01 24.15 53.24
CA VAL A 392 17.80 24.37 54.04
C VAL A 392 16.90 23.15 53.93
N VAL A 393 16.68 22.55 55.10
CA VAL A 393 15.74 21.49 55.44
C VAL A 393 14.34 22.10 55.56
N VAL A 394 13.35 21.59 54.84
CA VAL A 394 11.94 21.66 55.26
C VAL A 394 11.25 20.34 54.90
N ASP A 395 10.92 19.63 55.97
CA ASP A 395 10.01 18.49 56.05
C ASP A 395 8.55 19.01 56.04
N LEU A 396 7.60 18.22 55.51
CA LEU A 396 6.19 18.12 55.94
C LEU A 396 5.37 17.25 54.95
N GLN A 397 5.28 15.97 55.31
CA GLN A 397 4.05 15.27 55.72
C GLN A 397 2.87 15.05 54.73
N ALA A 398 2.62 13.74 54.56
CA ALA A 398 1.43 12.98 54.18
C ALA A 398 0.02 13.62 54.30
N ASP A 399 -0.86 13.27 53.36
CA ASP A 399 -2.09 12.49 53.63
C ASP A 399 -2.76 12.01 52.32
N GLY A 400 -3.10 10.72 52.26
CA GLY A 400 -4.29 10.22 51.56
C GLY A 400 -5.37 9.91 52.61
N PRO A 401 -6.44 9.13 52.35
CA PRO A 401 -6.94 8.52 51.11
C PRO A 401 -8.45 8.81 50.90
N THR A 402 -9.08 8.27 49.83
CA THR A 402 -10.28 7.40 49.94
C THR A 402 -10.75 6.91 48.57
N ALA A 403 -11.16 5.65 48.54
CA ALA A 403 -11.75 4.90 47.44
C ALA A 403 -13.28 4.86 47.55
N GLU A 404 -13.98 4.68 46.42
CA GLU A 404 -15.30 4.02 46.26
C GLU A 404 -15.56 3.93 44.73
N ALA A 405 -15.52 2.78 44.05
CA ALA A 405 -16.29 1.54 44.13
C ALA A 405 -17.74 1.63 43.60
N ALA A 406 -17.91 0.96 42.45
CA ALA A 406 -19.07 0.17 42.00
C ALA A 406 -20.41 0.86 41.65
N ALA A 407 -20.88 0.64 40.42
CA ALA A 407 -22.12 -0.11 40.19
C ALA A 407 -22.32 -0.48 38.71
N THR A 408 -22.20 -1.78 38.45
CA THR A 408 -22.77 -2.52 37.33
C THR A 408 -24.29 -2.49 37.43
N THR A 409 -25.02 -2.30 36.32
CA THR A 409 -26.40 -2.81 36.19
C THR A 409 -26.66 -3.24 34.75
N THR A 410 -26.73 -4.55 34.61
CA THR A 410 -27.29 -5.32 33.49
C THR A 410 -28.81 -5.37 33.61
N LEU A 411 -29.54 -5.39 32.48
CA LEU A 411 -30.86 -6.01 32.19
C LEU A 411 -31.34 -5.42 30.83
N GLN A 412 -32.18 -6.02 29.99
CA GLN A 412 -32.46 -7.39 29.56
C GLN A 412 -33.41 -7.27 28.33
N MET A 413 -33.19 -8.13 27.35
CA MET A 413 -34.03 -8.55 26.19
C MET A 413 -35.56 -8.32 26.22
N GLY A 414 -36.10 -8.08 25.01
CA GLY A 414 -37.49 -8.32 24.54
C GLY A 414 -37.93 -7.18 23.59
N GLY A 415 -38.49 -7.34 22.39
CA GLY A 415 -39.06 -8.45 21.64
C GLY A 415 -40.13 -7.86 20.68
N ASP A 416 -40.21 -8.39 19.46
CA ASP A 416 -41.30 -8.26 18.45
C ASP A 416 -41.63 -6.93 17.73
N GLY A 417 -41.61 -7.02 16.39
CA GLY A 417 -42.81 -6.82 15.56
C GLY A 417 -43.12 -5.41 15.05
N ASP A 418 -42.81 -5.17 13.77
CA ASP A 418 -43.74 -4.78 12.70
C ASP A 418 -43.19 -3.78 11.68
N VAL A 419 -43.57 -4.09 10.43
CA VAL A 419 -43.19 -3.45 9.18
C VAL A 419 -44.04 -2.21 8.95
N GLU A 420 -43.41 -1.04 8.80
CA GLU A 420 -44.06 0.14 8.24
C GLU A 420 -43.11 0.84 7.24
N MET A 421 -43.49 0.81 5.96
CA MET A 421 -42.83 1.50 4.86
C MET A 421 -43.38 2.91 4.72
N LEU A 422 -42.51 3.93 4.65
CA LEU A 422 -42.70 5.26 4.01
C LEU A 422 -41.37 6.06 4.15
N PRO A 423 -41.14 7.18 3.43
CA PRO A 423 -40.90 7.35 1.98
C PRO A 423 -39.47 7.89 1.68
N ASP A 424 -39.16 8.03 0.38
CA ASP A 424 -37.93 8.58 -0.20
C ASP A 424 -37.59 10.04 0.21
N ASP A 425 -36.30 10.38 0.03
CA ASP A 425 -35.63 11.69 0.05
C ASP A 425 -35.10 12.23 1.40
N VAL A 426 -33.81 11.96 1.69
CA VAL A 426 -32.75 12.96 1.95
C VAL A 426 -31.37 12.31 1.72
N LEU A 427 -30.64 12.76 0.70
CA LEU A 427 -29.21 12.49 0.53
C LEU A 427 -28.43 13.31 1.56
N GLY A 428 -27.98 12.66 2.63
CA GLY A 428 -27.00 13.19 3.57
C GLY A 428 -25.71 12.38 3.51
N GLU A 429 -24.62 13.01 3.10
CA GLU A 429 -23.26 12.50 3.28
C GLU A 429 -22.96 12.36 4.78
N GLN A 430 -22.92 11.12 5.27
CA GLN A 430 -22.26 10.78 6.52
C GLN A 430 -21.32 9.60 6.27
N GLY A 431 -20.02 9.90 6.34
CA GLY A 431 -18.95 8.91 6.28
C GLY A 431 -19.03 7.97 7.47
N GLY A 432 -19.36 6.71 7.19
CA GLY A 432 -19.27 5.61 8.15
C GLY A 432 -17.86 5.04 8.19
N GLY A 433 -17.01 5.60 9.05
CA GLY A 433 -15.79 4.96 9.53
C GLY A 433 -16.16 3.87 10.54
N GLY A 434 -16.41 2.65 10.05
CA GLY A 434 -16.59 1.49 10.91
C GLY A 434 -15.24 0.93 11.33
N VAL A 435 -14.84 1.19 12.58
CA VAL A 435 -13.79 0.44 13.27
C VAL A 435 -14.30 -1.00 13.41
N TRP A 436 -13.59 -1.95 12.79
CA TRP A 436 -13.81 -3.36 13.04
C TRP A 436 -13.14 -3.70 14.36
N GLU A 437 -13.90 -3.71 15.45
CA GLU A 437 -13.45 -4.35 16.69
C GLU A 437 -13.27 -5.84 16.42
N GLY A 438 -12.03 -6.32 16.56
CA GLY A 438 -11.67 -7.71 16.44
C GLY A 438 -12.41 -8.55 17.49
N GLY A 439 -13.06 -9.62 17.04
CA GLY A 439 -13.66 -10.61 17.92
C GLY A 439 -12.58 -11.39 18.67
N ASP A 440 -12.57 -11.20 19.99
CA ASP A 440 -12.41 -12.23 21.03
C ASP A 440 -11.24 -13.24 20.84
N GLN A 441 -10.02 -12.84 21.19
CA GLN A 441 -8.94 -13.77 21.58
C GLN A 441 -8.89 -13.88 23.12
N GLY A 442 -9.76 -14.75 23.64
CA GLY A 442 -9.76 -15.14 25.05
C GLY A 442 -8.80 -16.30 25.36
N VAL A 443 -7.75 -15.99 26.12
CA VAL A 443 -7.22 -16.74 27.27
C VAL A 443 -6.86 -18.22 27.05
N LEU A 444 -5.55 -18.54 27.07
CA LEU A 444 -4.90 -19.52 27.99
C LEU A 444 -3.46 -19.83 27.53
N ALA A 445 -2.46 -19.30 28.26
CA ALA A 445 -1.28 -20.04 28.71
C ALA A 445 -0.36 -19.12 29.53
N ALA A 446 -0.62 -19.03 30.83
CA ALA A 446 0.35 -18.51 31.78
C ALA A 446 1.47 -19.55 31.95
N GLY A 447 2.67 -19.21 31.48
CA GLY A 447 3.93 -19.85 31.84
C GLY A 447 4.84 -18.77 32.41
N GLN A 448 4.89 -18.67 33.73
CA GLN A 448 5.81 -17.83 34.50
C GLN A 448 7.26 -18.12 34.09
N ASP A 449 7.95 -17.14 33.51
CA ASP A 449 9.38 -16.97 33.76
C ASP A 449 9.76 -15.48 33.72
N GLY A 450 10.54 -15.06 34.71
CA GLY A 450 10.74 -13.67 35.06
C GLY A 450 11.78 -12.96 34.21
N GLY A 451 11.42 -11.78 33.71
CA GLY A 451 12.34 -10.66 33.57
C GLY A 451 13.25 -10.65 32.35
N ARG A 452 12.70 -10.68 31.13
CA ARG A 452 13.36 -10.17 29.91
C ARG A 452 12.45 -10.00 28.67
N GLY A 453 11.16 -9.69 28.85
CA GLY A 453 10.24 -9.41 27.72
C GLY A 453 10.31 -7.93 27.33
N GLY A 454 11.25 -7.57 26.45
CA GLY A 454 11.44 -6.17 26.01
C GLY A 454 11.07 -6.01 24.54
N VAL A 455 9.96 -5.32 24.26
CA VAL A 455 9.52 -4.81 22.93
C VAL A 455 9.18 -5.86 21.86
N LEU A 456 9.80 -7.05 21.88
CA LEU A 456 9.58 -8.09 20.86
C LEU A 456 8.31 -8.93 21.08
N GLU A 457 7.82 -9.07 22.32
CA GLU A 457 6.66 -9.91 22.64
C GLU A 457 5.31 -9.19 22.39
N ASP A 458 5.32 -7.86 22.33
CA ASP A 458 4.11 -7.02 22.15
C ASP A 458 4.02 -6.36 20.75
N PHE A 459 4.85 -6.77 19.78
CA PHE A 459 4.80 -6.19 18.43
C PHE A 459 3.64 -6.77 17.63
N GLU A 460 2.49 -6.09 17.66
CA GLU A 460 1.39 -6.37 16.75
C GLU A 460 1.74 -5.95 15.33
N LEU A 461 1.48 -6.86 14.37
CA LEU A 461 1.73 -6.60 12.96
C LEU A 461 0.84 -5.44 12.48
N PRO A 462 1.41 -4.40 11.84
CA PRO A 462 0.60 -3.33 11.28
C PRO A 462 -0.29 -3.90 10.17
N ASN A 463 -1.57 -3.49 10.18
CA ASN A 463 -2.55 -3.91 9.18
C ASN A 463 -2.03 -3.65 7.75
N MET A 464 -2.33 -4.56 6.81
CA MET A 464 -1.96 -4.44 5.39
C MET A 464 -2.58 -3.21 4.72
N ASP A 465 -3.62 -2.63 5.32
CA ASP A 465 -4.30 -1.46 4.79
C ASP A 465 -3.32 -0.27 4.65
N TRP A 466 -2.86 -0.04 3.42
CA TRP A 466 -2.26 1.23 2.99
C TRP A 466 -3.32 2.24 2.61
N GLY A 467 -4.61 1.97 2.87
CA GLY A 467 -5.65 2.99 2.89
C GLY A 467 -5.44 4.03 4.00
N ILE A 468 -4.19 4.46 4.22
CA ILE A 468 -3.87 5.70 4.90
C ILE A 468 -4.44 6.78 4.00
N ASP A 469 -5.64 7.22 4.31
CA ASP A 469 -6.11 8.48 3.79
C ASP A 469 -5.15 9.55 4.31
N PHE A 470 -4.20 9.96 3.49
CA PHE A 470 -3.23 11.00 3.82
C PHE A 470 -3.87 12.37 4.06
N SER A 471 -5.17 12.52 3.75
CA SER A 471 -5.97 13.66 4.19
C SER A 471 -6.38 13.57 5.67
N LEU A 472 -6.50 12.34 6.21
CA LEU A 472 -6.82 12.04 7.62
C LEU A 472 -5.59 11.71 8.47
N LEU A 473 -4.45 11.37 7.85
CA LEU A 473 -3.19 11.14 8.57
C LEU A 473 -2.78 12.45 9.26
N ASP A 474 -2.93 12.50 10.58
CA ASP A 474 -2.35 13.57 11.37
C ASP A 474 -0.82 13.49 11.23
N VAL A 475 -0.27 14.41 10.45
CA VAL A 475 1.16 14.46 10.18
C VAL A 475 1.92 14.82 11.45
N GLU A 476 1.30 15.41 12.47
CA GLU A 476 1.91 15.61 13.79
C GLU A 476 1.96 14.31 14.58
N GLU A 477 0.87 13.53 14.60
CA GLU A 477 0.87 12.18 15.16
C GLU A 477 1.87 11.27 14.45
N PHE A 478 1.90 11.25 13.12
CA PHE A 478 2.87 10.48 12.34
C PHE A 478 4.33 10.90 12.63
N VAL A 479 4.59 12.19 12.82
CA VAL A 479 5.92 12.73 13.16
C VAL A 479 6.27 12.49 14.63
N SER A 480 5.27 12.48 15.51
CA SER A 480 5.39 12.07 16.90
C SER A 480 5.73 10.57 16.99
N VAL A 481 5.03 9.73 16.22
CA VAL A 481 5.29 8.28 16.04
C VAL A 481 6.69 8.03 15.47
N MET A 482 7.13 8.83 14.50
CA MET A 482 8.49 8.76 13.95
C MET A 482 9.56 9.38 14.89
N GLY A 483 9.16 10.02 15.99
CA GLY A 483 10.05 10.71 16.94
C GLY A 483 10.85 11.86 16.30
N ILE A 484 10.22 12.58 15.38
CA ILE A 484 10.74 13.72 14.60
C ILE A 484 10.36 15.05 15.29
N GLN A 485 9.77 15.04 16.49
CA GLN A 485 9.60 16.27 17.26
C GLN A 485 10.95 16.74 17.85
N PRO A 486 11.32 18.02 17.70
CA PRO A 486 12.37 18.60 18.53
C PRO A 486 11.84 18.59 19.96
N GLY A 487 12.59 18.01 20.89
CA GLY A 487 12.22 17.93 22.30
C GLY A 487 11.74 19.29 22.80
N LEU A 488 10.43 19.42 22.98
CA LEU A 488 9.85 20.53 23.71
C LEU A 488 10.37 20.37 25.12
N ASN A 489 11.35 21.23 25.46
CA ASN A 489 11.83 21.40 26.80
C ASN A 489 10.63 21.47 27.74
N THR A 490 10.60 20.54 28.69
CA THR A 490 9.87 20.66 29.93
C THR A 490 10.20 22.03 30.53
N PHE A 491 9.24 22.95 30.45
CA PHE A 491 9.25 24.18 31.23
C PHE A 491 8.98 23.79 32.69
N HIS A 492 9.95 24.10 33.54
CA HIS A 492 9.75 24.33 34.97
C HIS A 492 9.36 25.78 35.22
#